data_AF-A0A176U4E9-F1
#
_entry.id   AF-A0A176U4E9-F1
#
_cell.length_a   1.000
_cell.length_b   1.000
_cell.length_c   1.000
_cell.angle_alpha   90.00
_cell.angle_beta   90.00
_cell.angle_gamma   90.00
#
_symmetry.space_group_name_H-M   'P 1'
#
loop_
_entity.id
_entity.type
_entity.pdbx_description
1 polymer ?
#
loop_
_entity_poly.entity_id
_entity_poly.type
_entity_poly.pdbx_seq_one_letter_code
_entity_poly.pdbx_strand_id
1 'polypeptide(L)'
;MAKRFFETFPALILEDELKDLFEFAEVTALKYNRDRTAIHVYLLCRRLISKPQIYAVESKIEKQMFPDGDMKIRIFESFSLSEQYTPSYLVDV
;
A
#
# COMPACT_ATOMS: atom_id res chain seq x y z
N MET A 1 -0.34 -16.55 3.67
CA MET A 1 -0.71 -16.42 2.25
C MET A 1 -0.84 -14.95 1.95
N ALA A 2 -0.10 -14.43 0.97
CA ALA A 2 -0.29 -13.07 0.50
C ALA A 2 -1.56 -13.00 -0.36
N LYS A 3 -2.34 -11.93 -0.23
CA LYS A 3 -3.54 -11.68 -1.06
C LYS A 3 -3.28 -10.47 -1.94
N ARG A 4 -3.91 -10.37 -3.12
CA ARG A 4 -3.78 -9.13 -3.91
C ARG A 4 -4.39 -7.96 -3.14
N PHE A 5 -3.88 -6.77 -3.41
CA PHE A 5 -4.35 -5.55 -2.79
C PHE A 5 -5.86 -5.34 -2.96
N PHE A 6 -6.36 -5.46 -4.19
CA PHE A 6 -7.80 -5.30 -4.49
C PHE A 6 -8.68 -6.46 -4.01
N GLU A 7 -8.11 -7.64 -3.73
CA GLU A 7 -8.86 -8.70 -3.03
C GLU A 7 -9.05 -8.38 -1.55
N THR A 8 -8.12 -7.62 -0.97
CA THR A 8 -8.17 -7.18 0.43
C THR A 8 -9.06 -5.94 0.59
N PHE A 9 -9.05 -5.05 -0.41
CA PHE A 9 -9.86 -3.83 -0.43
C PHE A 9 -10.79 -3.80 -1.67
N PRO A 10 -11.80 -4.70 -1.76
CA PRO A 10 -12.59 -4.88 -2.98
C PRO A 10 -13.50 -3.68 -3.31
N ALA A 11 -13.90 -2.90 -2.30
CA ALA A 11 -14.75 -1.73 -2.47
C ALA A 11 -13.95 -0.42 -2.69
N LEU A 12 -12.61 -0.49 -2.71
CA LEU A 12 -11.76 0.70 -2.85
C LEU A 12 -11.77 1.22 -4.29
N ILE A 13 -12.20 2.46 -4.45
CA ILE A 13 -12.20 3.19 -5.72
C ILE A 13 -10.96 4.07 -5.80
N LEU A 14 -10.08 3.79 -6.75
CA LEU A 14 -8.88 4.56 -7.08
C LEU A 14 -8.98 5.10 -8.52
N GLU A 15 -8.26 6.19 -8.81
CA GLU A 15 -8.02 6.61 -10.20
C GLU A 15 -7.19 5.54 -10.93
N ASP A 16 -7.31 5.48 -12.26
CA ASP A 16 -6.64 4.46 -13.08
C ASP A 16 -5.12 4.42 -12.86
N GLU A 17 -4.47 5.59 -12.73
CA GLU A 17 -3.02 5.66 -12.47
C GLU A 17 -2.62 4.97 -11.15
N LEU A 18 -3.35 5.22 -10.06
CA LEU A 18 -3.09 4.55 -8.78
C LEU A 18 -3.50 3.08 -8.83
N LYS A 19 -4.54 2.75 -9.58
CA LYS A 19 -4.99 1.37 -9.73
C LYS A 19 -3.92 0.50 -10.39
N ASP A 20 -3.31 0.98 -11.47
CA ASP A 20 -2.25 0.28 -12.20
C ASP A 20 -0.98 0.07 -11.36
N LEU A 21 -0.69 0.97 -10.42
CA LEU A 21 0.45 0.85 -9.50
C LEU A 21 0.22 -0.25 -8.46
N PHE A 22 -1.00 -0.39 -7.97
CA PHE A 22 -1.36 -1.33 -6.90
C PHE A 22 -1.93 -2.65 -7.43
N GLU A 23 -2.15 -2.79 -8.74
CA GLU A 23 -2.67 -4.02 -9.37
C GLU A 23 -1.85 -5.26 -9.01
N PHE A 24 -0.53 -5.11 -8.98
CA PHE A 24 0.42 -6.18 -8.67
C PHE A 24 0.94 -6.14 -7.23
N ALA A 25 0.38 -5.26 -6.38
CA ALA A 25 0.74 -5.21 -4.98
C ALA A 25 0.05 -6.34 -4.20
N GLU A 26 0.81 -6.97 -3.31
CA GLU A 26 0.33 -8.08 -2.48
C GLU A 26 0.33 -7.65 -1.01
N VAL A 27 -0.81 -7.83 -0.33
CA VAL A 27 -0.93 -7.63 1.11
C VAL A 27 -0.33 -8.86 1.81
N THR A 28 0.78 -8.64 2.51
CA THR A 28 1.51 -9.68 3.25
C THR A 28 1.00 -9.83 4.67
N ALA A 29 0.56 -8.72 5.29
CA ALA A 29 -0.02 -8.72 6.62
C ALA A 29 -0.96 -7.52 6.84
N LEU A 30 -1.97 -7.72 7.68
CA LEU A 30 -2.79 -6.67 8.28
C LEU A 30 -2.66 -6.79 9.78
N LYS A 31 -2.32 -5.69 10.46
CA LYS A 31 -2.18 -5.65 11.91
C LYS A 31 -2.82 -4.40 12.47
N TYR A 32 -3.39 -4.47 13.65
CA TYR A 32 -3.74 -3.27 14.39
C TYR A 32 -2.52 -2.74 15.14
N ASN A 33 -2.45 -1.42 15.33
CA ASN A 33 -1.60 -0.86 16.35
C ASN A 33 -2.10 -1.26 17.76
N ARG A 34 -1.26 -1.05 18.78
CA ARG A 34 -1.55 -1.43 20.17
C ARG A 34 -2.88 -0.83 20.67
N ASP A 35 -3.14 0.42 20.31
CA ASP A 35 -4.32 1.17 20.77
C ASP A 35 -5.55 0.97 19.88
N ARG A 36 -5.44 0.14 18.82
CA ARG A 36 -6.51 -0.16 17.85
C ARG A 36 -7.13 1.06 17.16
N THR A 37 -6.35 2.12 17.00
CA THR A 37 -6.70 3.34 16.28
C THR A 37 -6.15 3.38 14.85
N ALA A 38 -5.31 2.40 14.48
CA ALA A 38 -4.76 2.29 13.14
C ALA A 38 -4.61 0.83 12.68
N ILE A 39 -4.85 0.60 11.39
CA ILE A 39 -4.53 -0.62 10.67
C ILE A 39 -3.23 -0.42 9.90
N HIS A 40 -2.23 -1.22 10.23
CA HIS A 40 -0.98 -1.35 9.51
C HIS A 40 -1.14 -2.38 8.39
N VAL A 41 -1.01 -1.91 7.16
CA VAL A 41 -1.11 -2.70 5.93
C VAL A 41 0.30 -2.90 5.39
N TYR A 42 0.79 -4.13 5.41
CA TYR A 42 2.10 -4.46 4.87
C TYR A 42 1.96 -4.91 3.43
N LEU A 43 2.59 -4.18 2.51
CA LEU A 43 2.54 -4.44 1.08
C LEU A 43 3.87 -4.94 0.57
N LEU A 44 3.81 -5.95 -0.29
CA LEU A 44 4.89 -6.32 -1.18
C LEU A 44 4.57 -5.78 -2.57
N CYS A 45 5.38 -4.83 -3.03
CA CYS A 45 5.20 -4.15 -4.30
C CYS A 45 6.24 -4.66 -5.32
N ARG A 46 5.81 -4.93 -6.55
CA ARG A 46 6.71 -5.27 -7.68
C ARG A 46 7.12 -4.05 -8.51
N ARG A 47 6.47 -2.92 -8.28
CA ARG A 47 6.77 -1.63 -8.90
C ARG A 47 7.10 -0.63 -7.81
N LEU A 48 7.94 0.35 -8.15
CA LEU A 48 8.19 1.49 -7.26
C LEU A 48 6.90 2.31 -7.14
N ILE A 49 6.50 2.62 -5.91
CA ILE A 49 5.36 3.49 -5.62
C ILE A 49 5.89 4.63 -4.76
N SER A 50 5.65 5.87 -5.18
CA SER A 50 6.15 7.02 -4.44
C SER A 50 5.36 7.22 -3.14
N LYS A 51 6.01 7.79 -2.10
CA LYS A 51 5.33 8.11 -0.83
C LYS A 51 4.07 8.96 -0.98
N PRO A 52 4.02 9.99 -1.86
CA PRO A 52 2.78 10.73 -2.12
C PRO A 52 1.63 9.85 -2.61
N GLN A 53 1.91 8.87 -3.49
CA GLN A 53 0.90 7.92 -3.99
C GLN A 53 0.43 6.97 -2.88
N ILE A 54 1.35 6.51 -2.02
CA ILE A 54 1.00 5.72 -0.84
C ILE A 54 0.04 6.50 0.08
N TYR A 55 0.39 7.74 0.43
CA TYR A 55 -0.45 8.59 1.28
C TYR A 55 -1.81 8.92 0.65
N ALA A 56 -1.86 9.08 -0.67
CA ALA A 56 -3.12 9.25 -1.39
C ALA A 56 -4.02 8.00 -1.23
N VAL A 57 -3.46 6.81 -1.37
CA VAL A 57 -4.20 5.54 -1.18
C VAL A 57 -4.62 5.35 0.27
N GLU A 58 -3.75 5.63 1.25
CA GLU A 58 -4.12 5.62 2.69
C GLU A 58 -5.36 6.50 2.93
N SER A 59 -5.32 7.75 2.48
CA SER A 59 -6.42 8.69 2.67
C SER A 59 -7.71 8.23 1.98
N LYS A 60 -7.61 7.57 0.83
CA LYS A 60 -8.79 7.03 0.13
C LYS A 60 -9.40 5.84 0.85
N ILE A 61 -8.59 4.94 1.37
CA ILE A 61 -9.09 3.82 2.19
C ILE A 61 -9.76 4.37 3.45
N GLU A 62 -9.13 5.32 4.14
CA GLU A 62 -9.70 5.98 5.31
C GLU A 62 -11.08 6.59 4.97
N LYS A 63 -11.16 7.43 3.92
CA LYS A 63 -12.41 8.10 3.55
C LYS A 63 -13.52 7.15 3.12
N GLN A 64 -13.19 6.08 2.40
CA GLN A 64 -14.21 5.18 1.81
C GLN A 64 -14.66 4.09 2.77
N MET A 65 -13.77 3.60 3.64
CA MET A 65 -14.09 2.49 4.56
C MET A 65 -14.32 2.94 6.00
N PHE A 66 -13.75 4.08 6.39
CA PHE A 66 -13.82 4.64 7.75
C PHE A 66 -14.27 6.10 7.71
N PRO A 67 -15.48 6.39 7.19
CA PRO A 67 -15.95 7.77 6.99
C PRO A 67 -16.06 8.57 8.29
N ASP A 68 -16.26 7.89 9.43
CA ASP A 68 -16.33 8.51 10.76
C ASP A 68 -14.94 8.90 11.32
N GLY A 69 -13.85 8.47 10.66
CA GLY A 69 -12.48 8.86 10.99
C GLY A 69 -11.89 8.20 12.25
N ASP A 70 -12.53 7.16 12.75
CA ASP A 70 -12.15 6.39 13.95
C ASP A 70 -10.93 5.48 13.72
N MET A 71 -10.65 5.13 12.47
CA MET A 71 -9.55 4.24 12.10
C MET A 71 -8.61 4.89 11.08
N LYS A 72 -7.31 4.85 11.38
CA LYS A 72 -6.25 5.27 10.46
C LYS A 72 -5.67 4.12 9.66
N ILE A 73 -5.25 4.39 8.42
CA ILE A 73 -4.58 3.41 7.57
C ILE A 73 -3.14 3.82 7.41
N ARG A 74 -2.23 2.89 7.69
CA ARG A 74 -0.79 3.05 7.51
C ARG A 74 -0.24 1.94 6.65
N ILE A 75 0.29 2.29 5.49
CA ILE A 75 0.86 1.36 4.54
C ILE A 75 2.38 1.30 4.74
N PHE A 76 2.89 0.08 4.87
CA PHE A 76 4.31 -0.22 4.94
C PHE A 76 4.66 -1.05 3.71
N GLU A 77 5.31 -0.41 2.73
CA GLU A 77 5.70 -1.05 1.49
C GLU A 77 7.12 -1.65 1.58
N SER A 78 7.27 -2.84 1.01
CA SER A 78 8.54 -3.48 0.71
C SER A 78 8.58 -3.79 -0.77
N PHE A 79 9.74 -3.64 -1.40
CA PHE A 79 9.88 -3.84 -2.84
C PHE A 79 10.60 -5.15 -3.12
N SER A 80 9.97 -6.01 -3.92
CA SER A 80 10.64 -7.15 -4.55
C SER A 80 10.94 -6.77 -5.99
N LEU A 81 11.96 -5.95 -6.18
CA LEU A 81 12.51 -5.67 -7.50
C LEU A 81 13.25 -6.92 -7.98
N SER A 82 13.05 -7.33 -9.24
CA SER A 82 13.80 -8.44 -9.80
C SER A 82 15.31 -8.20 -9.64
N GLU A 83 16.11 -9.26 -9.57
CA GLU A 83 17.59 -9.20 -9.45
C GLU A 83 18.29 -8.38 -10.54
N GLN A 84 17.55 -7.88 -11.55
CA GLN A 84 18.02 -6.93 -12.56
C GLN A 84 18.09 -5.48 -12.06
N TYR A 85 17.57 -5.17 -10.86
CA TYR A 85 17.73 -3.89 -10.19
C TYR A 85 18.58 -4.07 -8.91
N THR A 86 19.88 -4.28 -9.10
CA THR A 86 20.83 -4.16 -7.99
C THR A 86 20.80 -2.71 -7.47
N PRO A 87 20.72 -2.47 -6.15
CA PRO A 87 20.65 -1.13 -5.54
C PRO A 87 21.80 -0.18 -5.87
N SER A 88 22.83 -0.64 -6.58
CA SER A 88 24.03 0.13 -6.95
C SER A 88 23.75 1.35 -7.82
N TYR A 89 22.56 1.49 -8.43
CA TYR A 89 22.23 2.59 -9.33
C TYR A 89 21.36 3.70 -8.73
N LEU A 90 20.91 3.58 -7.47
CA LEU A 90 20.01 4.58 -6.85
C LEU A 90 20.72 5.62 -5.96
N VAL A 91 22.05 5.59 -5.91
CA VAL A 91 22.88 6.60 -5.23
C VAL A 91 23.98 7.10 -6.16
N ASP A 92 23.60 7.82 -7.20
CA ASP A 92 24.51 8.78 -7.82
C ASP A 92 23.67 9.96 -8.33
N VAL A 93 23.66 11.03 -7.53
CA VAL A 93 23.70 12.48 -7.83
C VAL A 93 23.34 13.24 -6.54
#